data_AF-A0A3D1DG54-F1
#
_entry.id   AF-A0A3D1DG54-F1
#
_cell.length_a   1.000
_cell.length_b   1.000
_cell.length_c   1.000
_cell.angle_alpha   90.00
_cell.angle_beta   90.00
_cell.angle_gamma   90.00
#
_symmetry.space_group_name_H-M   'P 1'
#
loop_
_entity.id
_entity.type
_entity.pdbx_description
1 polymer ?
#
loop_
_entity_poly.entity_id
_entity_poly.type
_entity_poly.pdbx_seq_one_letter_code
_entity_poly.pdbx_strand_id
1 'polypeptide(L)'
;THMTNTRLTDVEVIERRYPVRVHEFSIRTGSGGEGRFRGGDGIVRRIEFLRRLSVSILSERRGPSAPFGLDGGKPGQVGHNLLRPADGSDEQDLGGKVQLDISPGDVLTILTPGGGGVGEPGDQD
;
A
#
# COMPACT_ATOMS: atom_id res chain seq x y z
N THR A 1 20.39 -9.89 2.04
CA THR A 1 20.47 -8.42 2.17
C THR A 1 19.17 -7.92 2.75
N HIS A 2 19.24 -7.22 3.89
CA HIS A 2 18.07 -6.69 4.60
C HIS A 2 17.45 -5.53 3.83
N MET A 3 16.11 -5.43 3.88
CA MET A 3 15.39 -4.21 3.51
C MET A 3 15.90 -3.08 4.40
N THR A 4 16.55 -2.09 3.82
CA THR A 4 16.81 -0.80 4.46
C THR A 4 15.69 0.15 4.08
N ASN A 5 15.31 1.01 5.02
CA ASN A 5 14.08 1.83 5.07
C ASN A 5 13.78 2.74 3.84
N THR A 6 14.65 2.73 2.81
CA THR A 6 14.55 3.56 1.61
C THR A 6 14.68 2.76 0.32
N ARG A 7 15.05 1.47 0.38
CA ARG A 7 15.26 0.63 -0.81
C ARG A 7 14.10 -0.32 -0.99
N LEU A 8 13.45 -0.18 -2.14
CA LEU A 8 12.41 -1.08 -2.60
C LEU A 8 13.04 -2.43 -2.97
N THR A 9 12.46 -3.53 -2.51
CA THR A 9 12.88 -4.87 -2.94
C THR A 9 12.35 -5.15 -4.34
N ASP A 10 13.23 -5.59 -5.24
CA ASP A 10 12.85 -6.00 -6.59
C ASP A 10 11.84 -7.14 -6.56
N VAL A 11 10.90 -7.14 -7.50
CA VAL A 11 9.86 -8.19 -7.60
C VAL A 11 10.47 -9.58 -7.74
N GLU A 12 11.53 -9.72 -8.53
CA GLU A 12 12.22 -10.99 -8.76
C GLU A 12 12.78 -11.58 -7.47
N VAL A 13 13.24 -10.74 -6.55
CA VAL A 13 13.75 -11.17 -5.24
C VAL A 13 12.61 -11.67 -4.35
N ILE A 14 11.43 -11.03 -4.42
CA ILE A 14 10.25 -11.45 -3.65
C ILE A 14 9.76 -12.81 -4.16
N GLU A 15 9.54 -12.97 -5.46
CA GLU A 15 9.04 -14.21 -6.08
C GLU A 15 10.02 -15.38 -5.95
N ARG A 16 11.33 -15.10 -5.95
CA ARG A 16 12.34 -16.15 -5.73
C ARG A 16 12.37 -16.62 -4.28
N ARG A 17 12.04 -15.76 -3.32
CA ARG A 17 12.21 -16.01 -1.89
C ARG A 17 10.95 -16.53 -1.21
N TYR A 18 9.79 -16.19 -1.74
CA TYR A 18 8.49 -16.61 -1.21
C TYR A 18 7.65 -17.24 -2.32
N PRO A 19 6.78 -18.21 -2.00
CA PRO A 19 5.90 -18.82 -2.99
C PRO A 19 4.74 -17.89 -3.31
N VAL A 20 5.04 -16.79 -3.99
CA VAL A 20 4.11 -15.72 -4.37
C VAL A 20 4.38 -15.29 -5.81
N ARG A 21 3.37 -14.66 -6.43
CA ARG A 21 3.49 -13.99 -7.72
C ARG A 21 3.05 -12.52 -7.58
N VAL A 22 3.84 -11.60 -8.12
CA VAL A 22 3.53 -10.17 -8.12
C VAL A 22 2.85 -9.81 -9.43
N HIS A 23 1.54 -9.53 -9.36
CA HIS A 23 0.74 -9.11 -10.52
C HIS A 23 0.88 -7.64 -10.84
N GLU A 24 1.18 -6.82 -9.83
CA GLU A 24 1.27 -5.39 -9.99
C GLU A 24 2.29 -4.82 -9.03
N PHE A 25 3.12 -3.92 -9.57
CA PHE A 25 3.92 -2.99 -8.81
C PHE A 25 3.91 -1.66 -9.55
N SER A 26 3.04 -0.76 -9.13
CA SER A 26 2.80 0.51 -9.82
C SER A 26 2.74 1.68 -8.84
N ILE A 27 2.81 2.90 -9.37
CA ILE A 27 2.54 4.13 -8.60
C ILE A 27 1.03 4.22 -8.39
N ARG A 28 0.62 4.52 -7.15
CA ARG A 28 -0.78 4.78 -6.81
C ARG A 28 -1.13 6.23 -7.13
N THR A 29 -1.26 6.53 -8.43
CA THR A 29 -1.45 7.89 -8.95
C THR A 29 -2.59 8.63 -8.27
N GLY A 30 -2.33 9.86 -7.82
CA GLY A 30 -3.33 10.72 -7.17
C GLY A 30 -3.62 10.38 -5.71
N SER A 31 -2.78 9.55 -5.07
CA SER A 31 -2.88 9.27 -3.64
C SER A 31 -2.23 10.35 -2.77
N GLY A 32 -1.30 11.13 -3.33
CA GLY A 32 -0.72 12.30 -2.67
C GLY A 32 -1.74 13.42 -2.48
N GLY A 33 -1.68 14.09 -1.33
CA GLY A 33 -2.51 15.23 -1.00
C GLY A 33 -2.20 16.43 -1.88
N GLU A 34 -3.24 17.19 -2.23
CA GLU A 34 -3.11 18.41 -3.02
C GLU A 34 -2.46 19.54 -2.21
N GLY A 35 -1.75 20.43 -2.88
CA GLY A 35 -1.18 21.66 -2.33
C GLY A 35 -0.35 22.34 -3.40
N ARG A 36 0.22 23.52 -3.12
CA ARG A 36 1.24 24.13 -3.99
C ARG A 36 2.36 23.13 -4.31
N PHE A 37 2.82 22.42 -3.28
CA PHE A 37 3.66 21.23 -3.43
C PHE A 37 2.85 19.98 -3.12
N ARG A 38 2.58 19.20 -4.16
CA ARG A 38 1.81 17.96 -4.05
C ARG A 38 2.56 16.93 -3.19
N GLY A 39 1.82 16.25 -2.32
CA GLY A 39 2.34 15.08 -1.60
C GLY A 39 2.74 13.97 -2.56
N GLY A 40 3.72 13.15 -2.15
CA GLY A 40 4.16 12.00 -2.94
C GLY A 40 3.06 10.94 -3.07
N ASP A 41 2.90 10.37 -4.26
CA ASP A 41 2.02 9.22 -4.47
C ASP A 41 2.61 7.97 -3.81
N GLY A 42 1.73 7.14 -3.23
CA GLY A 42 2.07 5.80 -2.77
C GLY A 42 2.28 4.80 -3.91
N ILE A 43 2.26 3.52 -3.58
CA ILE A 43 2.39 2.41 -4.52
C ILE A 43 1.23 1.43 -4.36
N VAL A 44 0.95 0.70 -5.44
CA VAL A 44 0.09 -0.48 -5.47
C VAL A 44 1.00 -1.71 -5.58
N ARG A 45 0.78 -2.70 -4.71
CA ARG A 45 1.37 -4.04 -4.86
C ARG A 45 0.28 -5.08 -4.82
N ARG A 46 0.14 -5.88 -5.86
CA ARG A 46 -0.84 -6.97 -5.94
C ARG A 46 -0.13 -8.31 -5.96
N ILE A 47 -0.30 -9.10 -4.91
CA ILE A 47 0.49 -10.30 -4.63
C ILE A 47 -0.46 -11.49 -4.52
N GLU A 48 -0.31 -12.48 -5.40
CA GLU A 48 -0.98 -13.77 -5.34
C GLU A 48 -0.12 -14.75 -4.54
N PHE A 49 -0.74 -15.52 -3.65
CA PHE A 49 -0.06 -16.55 -2.87
C PHE A 49 -0.16 -17.90 -3.57
N LEU A 50 0.96 -18.56 -3.81
CA LEU A 50 1.01 -19.83 -4.56
C LEU A 50 0.98 -21.06 -3.65
N ARG A 51 1.12 -20.86 -2.33
CA ARG A 51 1.07 -21.90 -1.29
C ARG A 51 0.43 -21.31 -0.04
N ARG A 52 -0.05 -22.20 0.85
CA ARG A 52 -0.52 -21.79 2.18
C ARG A 52 0.64 -21.18 2.98
N LEU A 53 0.45 -19.97 3.49
CA LEU A 53 1.43 -19.23 4.28
C LEU A 53 0.77 -18.56 5.49
N SER A 54 1.52 -18.40 6.58
CA SER A 54 1.15 -17.47 7.64
C SER A 54 1.71 -16.10 7.32
N VAL A 55 0.86 -15.07 7.32
CA VAL A 55 1.20 -13.71 6.93
C VAL A 55 0.94 -12.77 8.10
N SER A 56 1.89 -11.89 8.38
CA SER A 56 1.77 -10.80 9.35
C SER A 56 1.95 -9.47 8.64
N ILE A 57 0.99 -8.56 8.82
CA ILE A 57 1.03 -7.20 8.27
C ILE A 57 1.17 -6.22 9.43
N LEU A 58 2.16 -5.34 9.34
CA LEU A 58 2.38 -4.24 10.28
C LEU A 58 2.53 -2.95 9.47
N SER A 59 1.52 -2.09 9.53
CA SER A 59 1.41 -0.91 8.70
C SER A 59 0.55 0.18 9.35
N GLU A 60 0.88 1.46 9.11
CA GLU A 60 0.27 2.63 9.79
C GLU A 60 -0.44 3.58 8.81
N ARG A 61 -1.35 4.46 9.23
CA ARG A 61 -2.14 5.31 8.29
C ARG A 61 -3.10 4.51 7.40
N ARG A 62 -3.70 3.45 7.95
CA ARG A 62 -4.68 2.54 7.32
C ARG A 62 -6.06 2.63 8.01
N GLY A 63 -6.35 3.75 8.65
CA GLY A 63 -7.54 4.00 9.47
C GLY A 63 -7.96 5.46 9.37
N PRO A 64 -8.67 6.04 10.36
CA PRO A 64 -9.21 7.41 10.24
C PRO A 64 -8.12 8.49 10.12
N SER A 65 -6.88 8.18 10.54
CA SER A 65 -5.78 9.14 10.56
C SER A 65 -4.99 9.17 9.26
N ALA A 66 -5.44 10.01 8.33
CA ALA A 66 -4.73 10.31 7.09
C ALA A 66 -3.37 11.02 7.34
N PRO A 67 -2.40 10.89 6.42
CA PRO A 67 -1.23 11.77 6.37
C PRO A 67 -1.67 13.22 6.20
N PHE A 68 -1.36 14.07 7.18
CA PHE A 68 -1.81 15.46 7.20
C PHE A 68 -1.09 16.30 6.15
N GLY A 69 -1.80 17.28 5.59
CA GLY A 69 -1.17 18.36 4.82
C GLY A 69 -0.69 19.48 5.74
N LEU A 70 0.14 20.38 5.18
CA LEU A 70 0.74 21.52 5.89
C LEU A 70 0.40 22.84 5.17
N ASP A 71 0.26 23.91 5.95
CA ASP A 71 0.08 25.28 5.45
C ASP A 71 -1.02 25.41 4.38
N GLY A 72 -2.19 24.80 4.62
CA GLY A 72 -3.33 24.79 3.68
C GLY A 72 -3.32 23.62 2.68
N GLY A 73 -2.28 22.78 2.69
CA GLY A 73 -2.25 21.53 1.93
C GLY A 73 -3.29 20.51 2.41
N LYS A 74 -3.81 19.72 1.48
CA LYS A 74 -4.78 18.66 1.74
C LYS A 74 -4.11 17.37 2.21
N PRO A 75 -4.81 16.54 3.00
CA PRO A 75 -4.33 15.22 3.40
C PRO A 75 -4.06 14.29 2.21
N GLY A 76 -3.08 13.41 2.36
CA GLY A 76 -2.89 12.28 1.45
C GLY A 76 -3.94 11.18 1.71
N GLN A 77 -4.17 10.34 0.71
CA GLN A 77 -5.05 9.19 0.87
C GLN A 77 -4.45 8.19 1.85
N VAL A 78 -5.31 7.56 2.67
CA VAL A 78 -4.92 6.46 3.55
C VAL A 78 -4.50 5.23 2.74
N GLY A 79 -3.74 4.35 3.38
CA GLY A 79 -3.42 3.04 2.82
C GLY A 79 -4.50 2.00 3.12
N HIS A 80 -4.48 0.88 2.40
CA HIS A 80 -5.37 -0.26 2.59
C HIS A 80 -4.62 -1.58 2.37
N ASN A 81 -5.08 -2.65 3.02
CA ASN A 81 -4.59 -4.00 2.79
C ASN A 81 -5.79 -4.87 2.40
N LEU A 82 -6.05 -4.98 1.11
CA LEU A 82 -7.25 -5.63 0.57
C LEU A 82 -6.94 -7.08 0.23
N LEU A 83 -7.59 -8.03 0.91
CA LEU A 83 -7.50 -9.45 0.62
C LEU A 83 -8.69 -9.89 -0.21
N ARG A 84 -8.44 -10.41 -1.40
CA ARG A 84 -9.42 -11.12 -2.23
C ARG A 84 -9.19 -12.63 -2.10
N PRO A 85 -10.09 -13.36 -1.43
CA PRO A 85 -10.04 -14.81 -1.32
C PRO A 85 -10.21 -15.51 -2.68
N ALA A 86 -9.54 -16.64 -2.87
CA ALA A 86 -9.68 -17.47 -4.08
C ALA A 86 -11.00 -18.25 -4.14
N ASP A 87 -11.65 -18.44 -2.99
CA ASP A 87 -12.91 -19.18 -2.86
C ASP A 87 -14.14 -18.40 -3.36
N GLY A 88 -13.95 -17.15 -3.79
CA GLY A 88 -15.01 -16.29 -4.30
C GLY A 88 -15.73 -15.48 -3.23
N SER A 89 -15.30 -15.54 -1.96
CA SER A 89 -15.80 -14.66 -0.90
C SER A 89 -15.47 -13.19 -1.18
N ASP A 90 -16.21 -12.29 -0.53
CA ASP A 90 -16.01 -10.84 -0.68
C ASP A 90 -14.59 -10.40 -0.28
N GLU A 91 -14.12 -9.35 -0.96
CA GLU A 91 -12.85 -8.69 -0.63
C GLU A 91 -12.92 -8.04 0.76
N GLN A 92 -11.86 -8.19 1.55
CA GLN A 92 -11.79 -7.71 2.92
C GLN A 92 -10.64 -6.73 3.09
N ASP A 93 -10.89 -5.58 3.71
CA ASP A 93 -9.81 -4.73 4.21
C ASP A 93 -9.32 -5.25 5.56
N LEU A 94 -8.07 -5.73 5.58
CA LEU A 94 -7.44 -6.31 6.75
C LEU A 94 -6.95 -5.26 7.76
N GLY A 95 -7.04 -3.98 7.43
CA GLY A 95 -6.57 -2.89 8.28
C GLY A 95 -5.05 -2.85 8.43
N GLY A 96 -4.56 -2.09 9.41
CA GLY A 96 -3.12 -1.81 9.55
C GLY A 96 -2.29 -2.93 10.18
N LYS A 97 -2.91 -3.75 11.05
CA LYS A 97 -2.22 -4.78 11.85
C LYS A 97 -3.06 -6.05 11.86
N VAL A 98 -2.52 -7.12 11.29
CA VAL A 98 -3.20 -8.41 11.25
C VAL A 98 -2.19 -9.55 11.18
N GLN A 99 -2.58 -10.72 11.69
CA GLN A 99 -1.92 -11.99 11.41
C GLN A 99 -2.98 -12.99 10.99
N LEU A 100 -2.76 -13.67 9.87
CA LEU A 100 -3.71 -14.61 9.28
C LEU A 100 -2.99 -15.69 8.48
N ASP A 101 -3.65 -16.83 8.30
CA ASP A 101 -3.23 -17.83 7.33
C ASP A 101 -3.90 -17.57 6.00
N ILE A 102 -3.10 -17.48 4.94
CA ILE A 102 -3.55 -17.27 3.56
C ILE A 102 -3.50 -18.59 2.80
N SER A 103 -4.49 -18.81 1.93
CA SER A 103 -4.61 -19.99 1.07
C SER A 103 -4.00 -19.74 -0.31
N PRO A 104 -3.61 -20.81 -1.04
CA PRO A 104 -3.18 -20.68 -2.43
C PRO A 104 -4.28 -20.04 -3.30
N GLY A 105 -3.88 -19.14 -4.18
CA GLY A 105 -4.76 -18.37 -5.07
C GLY A 105 -5.26 -17.05 -4.47
N ASP A 106 -5.22 -16.87 -3.15
CA ASP A 106 -5.62 -15.62 -2.53
C ASP A 106 -4.73 -14.47 -3.02
N VAL A 107 -5.32 -13.27 -3.14
CA VAL A 107 -4.59 -12.09 -3.63
C VAL A 107 -4.66 -10.98 -2.60
N LEU A 108 -3.49 -10.54 -2.11
CA LEU A 108 -3.35 -9.36 -1.27
C LEU A 108 -2.94 -8.16 -2.11
N THR A 109 -3.78 -7.11 -2.10
CA THR A 109 -3.49 -5.82 -2.69
C THR A 109 -3.13 -4.82 -1.59
N ILE A 110 -1.88 -4.37 -1.58
CA ILE A 110 -1.38 -3.36 -0.66
C ILE A 110 -1.41 -2.01 -1.36
N LEU A 111 -2.21 -1.09 -0.84
CA LEU A 111 -2.24 0.32 -1.21
C LEU A 111 -1.48 1.09 -0.13
N THR A 112 -0.30 1.62 -0.43
CA THR A 112 0.39 2.44 0.57
C THR A 112 -0.25 3.83 0.66
N PRO A 113 -0.19 4.50 1.83
CA PRO A 113 -0.65 5.87 1.94
C PRO A 113 0.15 6.80 1.02
N GLY A 114 -0.48 7.88 0.56
CA GLY A 114 0.22 9.01 -0.06
C GLY A 114 0.70 10.03 0.98
N GLY A 115 1.63 10.91 0.61
CA GLY A 115 2.03 12.03 1.46
C GLY A 115 0.97 13.14 1.50
N GLY A 116 0.91 13.94 2.55
CA GLY A 116 0.11 15.17 2.54
C GLY A 116 0.77 16.27 1.68
N GLY A 117 -0.04 17.15 1.11
CA GLY A 117 0.44 18.31 0.36
C GLY A 117 0.90 19.46 1.25
N VAL A 118 1.61 20.42 0.69
CA VAL A 118 2.05 21.65 1.37
C VAL A 118 1.61 22.88 0.58
N GLY A 119 1.06 23.90 1.26
CA GLY A 119 0.57 25.13 0.63
C GLY A 119 -0.84 24.99 0.05
N GLU A 120 -1.53 26.11 -0.17
CA GLU A 120 -2.87 26.09 -0.74
C GLU A 120 -2.86 25.56 -2.20
N PRO A 121 -3.77 24.65 -2.58
CA PRO A 121 -3.89 24.19 -3.96
C PRO A 121 -4.27 25.34 -4.90
N GLY A 122 -3.54 25.47 -6.01
CA GLY A 122 -3.79 26.52 -7.01
C GLY A 122 -2.90 27.75 -6.89
N ASP A 123 -2.13 27.85 -5.81
CA ASP A 123 -1.04 28.82 -5.68
C ASP A 123 0.14 28.31 -6.54
N GLN A 124 0.19 28.72 -7.80
CA GLN A 124 1.33 28.47 -8.69
C GLN A 124 2.21 29.72 -8.69
N ASP A 125 3.52 29.54 -8.52
CA ASP A 125 4.50 30.59 -8.89
C ASP A 125 4.51 30.79 -10.42
#